data_AF-A0A5P2X624-F1
#
_entry.id   AF-A0A5P2X624-F1
#
_cell.length_a   1.000
_cell.length_b   1.000
_cell.length_c   1.000
_cell.angle_alpha   90.00
_cell.angle_beta   90.00
_cell.angle_gamma   90.00
#
_symmetry.space_group_name_H-M   'P 1'
#
loop_
_entity.id
_entity.type
_entity.pdbx_description
1 polymer ?
#
loop_
_entity_poly.entity_id
_entity_poly.type
_entity_poly.pdbx_seq_one_letter_code
_entity_poly.pdbx_strand_id
1 'polypeptide(L)' 'MADYTIDTLQTCGRLDNPHPPKWGAVLCDQDGQAVMKPGGGAAYRSDLHDTEQDAIDDLTRQLAAANAA' A
#
# COMPACT_ATOMS: atom_id res chain seq x y z
N MET A 1 11.48 -1.14 18.50
CA MET A 1 10.82 -1.55 17.25
C MET A 1 10.90 -0.35 16.32
N ALA A 2 11.15 -0.55 15.03
CA ALA A 2 11.04 0.55 14.07
C ALA A 2 9.55 0.86 13.89
N ASP A 3 9.17 2.12 14.05
CA ASP A 3 7.81 2.58 13.86
C ASP A 3 7.57 2.78 12.36
N TYR A 4 6.49 2.20 11.85
CA TYR A 4 6.08 2.29 10.45
C TYR A 4 4.64 2.77 10.40
N THR A 5 4.30 3.54 9.36
CA THR A 5 2.93 3.93 9.06
C THR A 5 2.45 3.22 7.81
N ILE A 6 1.13 3.07 7.69
CA ILE A 6 0.49 2.72 6.43
C ILE A 6 -0.16 4.00 5.92
N ASP A 7 0.33 4.48 4.80
CA ASP A 7 -0.23 5.64 4.13
C ASP A 7 -1.13 5.16 2.99
N THR A 8 -2.29 5.79 2.83
CA THR A 8 -3.25 5.46 1.78
C THR A 8 -3.25 6.54 0.71
N LEU A 9 -3.44 6.12 -0.54
CA LEU A 9 -3.55 7.00 -1.69
C LEU A 9 -4.86 6.71 -2.42
N GLN A 10 -5.55 7.76 -2.84
CA GLN A 10 -6.74 7.67 -3.67
C GLN A 10 -6.41 8.14 -5.08
N THR A 11 -6.72 7.29 -6.07
CA THR A 11 -6.59 7.58 -7.48
C THR A 11 -7.97 7.81 -8.07
N CYS A 12 -8.26 9.06 -8.44
CA CYS A 12 -9.50 9.40 -9.12
C CYS A 12 -9.44 9.04 -10.60
N GLY A 13 -10.60 8.65 -11.17
CA GLY A 13 -10.74 8.52 -12.61
C GLY A 13 -10.36 9.80 -13.34
N ARG A 14 -9.67 9.66 -14.47
CA ARG A 14 -9.39 10.81 -15.33
C ARG A 14 -10.65 11.22 -16.09
N LEU A 15 -10.72 12.47 -16.52
CA LEU A 15 -11.85 13.01 -17.29
C LEU A 15 -12.13 12.21 -18.59
N ASP A 16 -11.09 11.69 -19.22
CA ASP A 16 -11.13 10.89 -20.46
C ASP A 16 -11.38 9.40 -20.22
N ASN A 17 -11.21 8.93 -18.99
CA ASN A 17 -11.52 7.56 -18.58
C ASN A 17 -12.13 7.55 -17.18
N PRO A 18 -13.43 7.92 -17.05
CA PRO A 18 -14.09 8.02 -15.77
C PRO A 18 -14.23 6.63 -15.16
N HIS A 19 -13.60 6.45 -14.00
CA HIS A 19 -13.79 5.29 -13.15
C HIS A 19 -14.02 5.75 -11.71
N PRO A 20 -14.72 4.95 -10.89
CA PRO A 20 -14.81 5.19 -9.45
C PRO A 20 -13.42 5.37 -8.84
N PRO A 21 -13.26 6.21 -7.80
CA PRO A 21 -11.99 6.33 -7.11
C PRO A 21 -11.48 4.97 -6.65
N LYS A 22 -10.20 4.71 -6.89
CA LYS A 22 -9.52 3.51 -6.44
C LYS A 22 -8.52 3.85 -5.34
N TRP A 23 -8.25 2.92 -4.46
CA TRP A 23 -7.41 3.10 -3.28
C TRP A 23 -6.19 2.20 -3.34
N GLY A 24 -5.01 2.74 -3.02
CA GLY A 24 -3.80 1.97 -2.75
C GLY A 24 -3.29 2.28 -1.35
N ALA A 25 -2.44 1.41 -0.83
CA ALA A 25 -1.77 1.59 0.45
C ALA A 25 -0.27 1.29 0.30
N VAL A 26 0.56 2.01 1.05
CA VAL A 26 2.02 1.86 1.05
C VAL A 26 2.54 1.83 2.48
N LEU A 27 3.52 0.98 2.73
CA LEU A 27 4.23 1.00 4.02
C LEU A 27 5.31 2.09 3.97
N CYS A 28 5.28 3.01 4.94
CA CYS A 28 6.24 4.10 5.07
C CYS A 28 7.05 3.99 6.37
N ASP A 29 8.28 4.52 6.37
CA ASP A 29 9.01 4.79 7.59
C ASP A 29 8.50 6.08 8.29
N GLN A 30 9.10 6.39 9.43
CA GLN A 30 8.83 7.60 10.21
C GLN A 30 9.02 8.92 9.43
N ASP A 31 9.79 8.91 8.35
CA ASP A 31 10.05 10.07 7.49
C ASP A 31 9.08 10.12 6.28
N GLY A 32 8.08 9.22 6.24
CA GLY A 32 7.09 9.11 5.18
C GLY A 32 7.64 8.47 3.90
N GLN A 33 8.83 7.87 3.93
CA GLN A 33 9.41 7.23 2.77
C GLN A 33 8.92 5.80 2.64
N ALA A 34 8.52 5.42 1.43
CA ALA A 34 8.08 4.07 1.14
C ALA A 34 9.22 3.08 1.41
N VAL A 35 8.97 2.10 2.29
CA VAL A 35 9.99 1.16 2.72
C VAL A 35 9.92 -0.18 2.00
N MET A 36 11.10 -0.79 1.84
CA MET A 36 11.25 -2.17 1.40
C MET A 36 11.55 -3.06 2.63
N LYS A 37 11.07 -4.31 2.61
CA LYS A 37 11.39 -5.37 3.60
C LYS A 37 11.49 -6.75 2.91
N PRO A 38 11.90 -7.82 3.60
CA PRO A 38 13.00 -8.69 3.16
C PRO A 38 12.60 -9.57 1.97
N GLY A 39 13.53 -9.74 1.03
CA GLY A 39 13.32 -10.36 -0.29
C GLY A 39 13.81 -9.49 -1.47
N GLY A 40 14.13 -8.21 -1.23
CA GLY A 40 14.80 -7.34 -2.19
C GLY A 40 13.97 -6.94 -3.42
N GLY A 41 12.64 -6.84 -3.27
CA GLY A 41 11.72 -6.38 -4.29
C GLY A 41 11.39 -4.88 -4.21
N ALA A 42 10.40 -4.43 -5.00
CA ALA A 42 9.86 -3.07 -4.93
C ALA A 42 9.26 -2.74 -3.54
N ALA A 43 9.05 -1.45 -3.24
CA ALA A 43 8.42 -1.00 -1.99
C ALA A 43 7.07 -1.71 -1.74
N TYR A 44 6.75 -2.00 -0.48
CA TYR A 44 5.46 -2.63 -0.12
C TYR A 44 4.31 -1.73 -0.48
N ARG A 45 3.54 -2.15 -1.48
CA ARG A 45 2.39 -1.42 -2.02
C ARG A 45 1.29 -2.43 -2.33
N SER A 46 0.08 -2.12 -1.92
CA SER A 46 -1.08 -2.86 -2.41
C SER A 46 -1.41 -2.48 -3.85
N ASP A 47 -2.16 -3.35 -4.50
CA ASP A 47 -2.83 -3.02 -5.76
C ASP A 47 -3.92 -1.95 -5.53
N LEU A 48 -4.56 -1.51 -6.62
CA LEU A 48 -5.68 -0.57 -6.54
C LEU A 48 -7.00 -1.30 -6.22
N HIS A 49 -7.64 -0.90 -5.13
CA HIS A 49 -8.88 -1.48 -4.59
C HIS A 49 -10.05 -0.49 -4.63
N ASP A 50 -11.27 -1.00 -4.43
CA ASP A 50 -12.49 -0.17 -4.38
C ASP A 50 -12.63 0.62 -3.07
N THR A 51 -12.06 0.12 -1.97
CA THR A 51 -12.11 0.78 -0.67
C THR A 51 -10.71 0.93 -0.06
N GLU A 52 -10.58 1.94 0.81
CA GLU A 52 -9.34 2.17 1.57
C GLU A 52 -8.97 0.97 2.44
N GLN A 53 -9.96 0.36 3.10
CA GLN A 53 -9.74 -0.79 3.98
C GLN A 53 -9.21 -2.01 3.21
N ASP A 54 -9.75 -2.30 2.03
CA ASP A 54 -9.26 -3.42 1.21
C ASP A 54 -7.78 -3.24 0.82
N ALA A 55 -7.37 -2.00 0.54
CA ALA A 55 -5.98 -1.67 0.24
C ALA A 55 -5.05 -1.86 1.46
N ILE A 56 -5.51 -1.50 2.65
CA ILE A 56 -4.78 -1.73 3.91
C ILE A 56 -4.68 -3.22 4.22
N ASP A 57 -5.77 -3.97 4.04
CA ASP A 57 -5.84 -5.40 4.33
C ASP A 57 -4.94 -6.20 3.38
N ASP A 58 -4.92 -5.84 2.09
CA ASP A 58 -4.02 -6.43 1.10
C ASP A 58 -2.55 -6.19 1.46
N LEU A 59 -2.16 -4.93 1.75
CA LEU A 59 -0.81 -4.60 2.19
C LEU A 59 -0.42 -5.36 3.46
N THR A 60 -1.32 -5.42 4.44
CA THR A 60 -1.09 -6.12 5.71
C THR A 60 -0.89 -7.62 5.48
N ARG A 61 -1.64 -8.23 4.55
CA ARG A 61 -1.47 -9.63 4.16
C ARG A 61 -0.11 -9.88 3.51
N GLN A 62 0.33 -9.00 2.61
CA GLN A 62 1.65 -9.09 1.99
C GLN A 62 2.77 -9.00 3.05
N LEU A 63 2.64 -8.08 4.00
CA LEU A 63 3.59 -7.92 5.11
C LEU A 63 3.63 -9.15 6.02
N ALA A 64 2.47 -9.73 6.35
CA ALA A 64 2.39 -10.94 7.14
C ALA A 64 3.06 -12.12 6.43
N ALA A 65 2.82 -12.27 5.11
CA ALA A 65 3.44 -13.32 4.31
C ALA A 65 4.97 -13.17 4.24
N ALA A 66 5.47 -11.94 4.08
CA ALA A 66 6.91 -11.68 4.02
C ALA A 66 7.62 -11.83 5.37
N ASN A 67 6.94 -11.58 6.49
CA ASN A 67 7.50 -11.83 7.82
C ASN A 67 7.48 -13.32 8.21
N ALA A 68 6.69 -14.14 7.50
CA ALA A 68 6.61 -15.59 7.72
C ALA A 68 7.59 -16.39 6.85
N ALA A 69 8.22 -15.76 5.86
CA ALA A 69 9.22 -16.34 4.95
C ALA A 69 10.65 -16.14 5.48
#